data_AF-A0A524MXJ5-F1
#
_entry.id   AF-A0A524MXJ5-F1
#
_cell.length_a   1.000
_cell.length_b   1.000
_cell.length_c   1.000
_cell.angle_alpha   90.00
_cell.angle_beta   90.00
_cell.angle_gamma   90.00
#
_symmetry.space_group_name_H-M   'P 1'
#
loop_
_entity.id
_entity.type
_entity.pdbx_description
1 polymer ?
#
loop_
_entity_poly.entity_id
_entity_poly.type
_entity_poly.pdbx_seq_one_letter_code
_entity_poly.pdbx_strand_id
1 'polypeptide(L)' 'MMGVLEELLRALRPAFTRQATFAWFVVAFAGVVTRQDVYGVISIIRALRLAPVYYPALLHFFHS' A
#
# COMPACT_ATOMS: atom_id res chain seq x y z
N MET A 1 -18.71 1.66 -2.88
CA MET A 1 -17.31 1.24 -3.17
C MET A 1 -16.39 1.48 -1.98
N MET A 2 -16.23 2.73 -1.50
CA MET A 2 -15.26 3.04 -0.43
C MET A 2 -15.57 2.39 0.94
N GLY A 3 -16.84 2.27 1.34
CA GLY A 3 -17.21 1.68 2.63
C GLY A 3 -16.82 0.20 2.79
N VAL A 4 -17.05 -0.61 1.75
CA VAL A 4 -16.67 -2.04 1.76
C VAL A 4 -15.15 -2.21 1.86
N LEU A 5 -14.39 -1.34 1.18
CA LEU A 5 -12.94 -1.38 1.25
C LEU A 5 -12.43 -1.02 2.65
N GLU A 6 -13.04 -0.03 3.30
CA GLU A 6 -12.69 0.34 4.67
C GLU A 6 -12.96 -0.81 5.66
N GLU A 7 -14.13 -1.45 5.58
CA GLU A 7 -14.47 -2.59 6.44
C GLU A 7 -13.50 -3.75 6.26
N LEU A 8 -13.15 -4.09 5.01
CA LEU A 8 -12.20 -5.15 4.72
C LEU A 8 -10.80 -4.83 5.27
N LEU A 9 -10.31 -3.61 5.06
CA LEU A 9 -9.01 -3.19 5.61
C LEU A 9 -9.01 -3.19 7.14
N ARG A 10 -10.11 -2.76 7.78
CA ARG A 10 -10.28 -2.83 9.24
C ARG A 10 -10.27 -4.27 9.74
N ALA A 11 -10.93 -5.20 9.04
CA ALA A 11 -10.93 -6.61 9.39
C ALA A 11 -9.53 -7.25 9.32
N LEU A 12 -8.65 -6.73 8.46
CA LEU A 12 -7.25 -7.17 8.37
C LEU A 12 -6.35 -6.57 9.45
N ARG A 13 -6.76 -5.53 10.17
CA ARG A 13 -5.93 -4.86 11.20
C ARG A 13 -5.32 -5.82 12.23
N PRO A 14 -6.05 -6.82 12.78
CA PRO A 14 -5.50 -7.76 13.77
C PRO A 14 -4.37 -8.64 13.24
N ALA A 15 -4.25 -8.83 11.92
CA ALA A 15 -3.17 -9.63 11.32
C ALA A 15 -1.79 -8.95 11.41
N PHE A 16 -1.74 -7.67 11.80
CA PHE A 16 -0.51 -6.89 11.87
C PHE A 16 -0.18 -6.54 13.32
N THR A 17 0.98 -6.99 13.81
CA THR A 17 1.45 -6.60 15.15
C THR A 17 1.79 -5.11 15.22
N ARG A 18 2.37 -4.54 14.15
CA ARG A 18 2.82 -3.14 14.10
C ARG A 18 1.86 -2.27 13.30
N GLN A 19 1.43 -1.15 13.90
CA GLN A 19 0.57 -0.16 13.24
C GLN A 19 1.20 0.39 11.95
N ALA A 20 2.51 0.66 11.97
CA ALA A 20 3.23 1.16 10.80
C ALA A 20 3.20 0.16 9.63
N THR A 21 3.35 -1.14 9.90
CA THR A 21 3.28 -2.18 8.86
C THR A 21 1.89 -2.26 8.25
N PHE A 22 0.84 -2.16 9.07
CA PHE A 22 -0.54 -2.09 8.57
C PHE A 22 -0.78 -0.85 7.69
N ALA A 23 -0.31 0.32 8.13
CA ALA A 23 -0.45 1.55 7.35
C ALA A 23 0.26 1.44 5.99
N TRP A 24 1.48 0.92 5.96
CA TRP A 24 2.21 0.69 4.71
C TRP A 24 1.54 -0.36 3.82
N PHE A 25 0.95 -1.40 4.40
CA PHE A 25 0.11 -2.35 3.65
C PHE A 25 -1.08 -1.65 2.99
N VAL A 26 -1.81 -0.80 3.71
CA VAL A 26 -2.93 -0.02 3.15
C VAL A 26 -2.46 0.86 1.99
N VAL A 27 -1.32 1.55 2.16
CA VAL A 27 -0.72 2.38 1.09
C VAL A 27 -0.34 1.52 -0.12
N ALA A 28 0.33 0.38 0.08
CA ALA A 28 0.70 -0.52 -1.01
C ALA A 28 -0.54 -1.06 -1.73
N PHE A 29 -1.56 -1.50 -0.98
CA PHE A 29 -2.82 -1.98 -1.53
C PHE A 29 -3.55 -0.91 -2.35
N ALA A 30 -3.71 0.30 -1.80
CA ALA A 30 -4.30 1.43 -2.52
C ALA A 30 -3.51 1.73 -3.80
N GLY A 31 -2.18 1.69 -3.74
CA GLY A 31 -1.31 1.84 -4.89
C GLY A 31 -1.56 0.81 -5.98
N VAL A 32 -1.72 -0.46 -5.61
CA VAL A 32 -2.02 -1.55 -6.55
C VAL A 32 -3.40 -1.41 -7.19
N VAL A 33 -4.41 -0.97 -6.42
CA VAL A 33 -5.78 -0.79 -6.94
C VAL A 33 -5.91 0.46 -7.83
N THR A 34 -5.15 1.52 -7.54
CA THR A 34 -5.25 2.81 -8.26
C THR A 34 -4.36 2.90 -9.49
N ARG A 35 -3.17 2.29 -9.48
CA ARG A 35 -2.21 2.40 -10.58
C ARG A 35 -2.83 1.90 -11.89
N GLN A 36 -2.57 2.64 -12.97
CA GLN A 36 -3.03 2.28 -14.32
C GLN A 36 -1.93 1.58 -15.13
N ASP A 37 -0.73 1.49 -14.56
CA ASP A 37 0.49 1.10 -15.23
C ASP A 37 1.30 0.08 -14.40
N VAL A 38 1.92 -0.88 -15.10
CA VAL A 38 2.59 -2.04 -14.50
C VAL A 38 4.11 -1.84 -14.49
N TYR A 39 4.59 -0.80 -13.79
CA TYR A 39 6.03 -0.54 -13.57
C TYR A 39 6.49 -0.89 -12.15
N GLY A 40 5.93 -1.97 -11.57
CA GLY A 40 6.33 -2.48 -10.26
C GLY A 40 6.02 -1.53 -9.09
N VAL A 41 6.97 -1.38 -8.16
CA VAL A 41 6.82 -0.53 -6.96
C VAL A 41 6.81 0.96 -7.30
N ILE A 42 7.50 1.36 -8.37
CA ILE A 42 7.57 2.76 -8.80
C ILE A 42 6.21 3.27 -9.27
N SER A 43 5.37 2.42 -9.88
CA SER A 43 4.02 2.85 -10.29
C SER A 43 3.12 3.16 -9.10
N ILE A 44 3.33 2.55 -7.93
CA ILE A 44 2.61 2.90 -6.69
C ILE A 44 3.01 4.31 -6.23
N ILE A 45 4.30 4.64 -6.22
CA ILE A 45 4.80 5.97 -5.85
C ILE A 45 4.18 7.05 -6.74
N ARG A 46 4.11 6.81 -8.06
CA ARG A 46 3.49 7.73 -9.02
C ARG A 46 1.98 7.82 -8.87
N ALA A 47 1.28 6.68 -8.74
CA ALA A 47 -0.18 6.63 -8.65
C ALA A 47 -0.71 7.37 -7.42
N LEU A 48 -0.03 7.24 -6.28
CA LEU A 48 -0.41 7.89 -5.02
C LEU A 48 0.28 9.25 -4.78
N ARG A 49 1.12 9.70 -5.73
CA ARG A 49 1.95 10.92 -5.61
C ARG A 49 2.76 10.99 -4.32
N LEU A 50 3.32 9.86 -3.91
CA LEU A 50 4.22 9.80 -2.77
C LEU A 50 5.57 10.44 -3.13
N ALA A 51 6.23 11.00 -2.13
CA ALA A 51 7.60 11.47 -2.31
C ALA A 51 8.54 10.28 -2.65
N PRO A 52 9.51 10.45 -3.57
CA PRO A 52 10.42 9.38 -3.97
C PRO A 52 11.19 8.73 -2.80
N VAL A 53 11.41 9.47 -1.71
CA VAL A 53 12.06 8.98 -0.48
C VAL A 53 11.35 7.77 0.15
N TYR A 54 10.07 7.57 -0.15
CA TYR A 54 9.29 6.44 0.36
C TYR A 54 9.44 5.15 -0.45
N TYR A 55 10.13 5.20 -1.60
CA TYR A 55 10.36 4.04 -2.44
C TYR A 55 11.04 2.88 -1.68
N PRO A 56 12.14 3.07 -0.93
CA PRO A 56 12.78 1.98 -0.20
C PRO A 56 11.86 1.36 0.86
N ALA A 57 11.07 2.19 1.56
CA ALA A 57 10.11 1.72 2.56
C ALA A 57 9.05 0.80 1.94
N LEU A 58 8.52 1.18 0.76
CA LEU A 58 7.55 0.37 0.04
C LEU A 58 8.19 -0.89 -0.54
N LEU A 59 9.43 -0.77 -1.02
CA LEU A 59 10.16 -1.86 -1.67
C LEU A 59 10.34 -3.06 -0.73
N HIS A 60 10.53 -2.84 0.58
CA HIS A 60 10.61 -3.91 1.58
C HIS A 60 9.38 -4.84 1.63
N PHE A 61 8.22 -4.42 1.13
CA PHE A 61 7.02 -5.27 1.09
C PHE A 61 7.00 -6.25 -0.10
N PHE A 62 7.87 -6.05 -1.09
CA PHE A 62 7.89 -6.79 -2.35
C PHE A 62 9.20 -7.57 -2.57
N HIS A 63 10.03 -7.69 -1.53
CA HIS A 63 11.18 -8.60 -1.49
C HIS A 63 10.88 -9.76 -0.53
N SER A 64 11.11 -10.99 -1.00
CA SER A 64 10.97 -12.24 -0.23
C SER A 64 12.33 -12.75 0.26
#